data_AF-A0A956NF20-F1
#
_entry.id   AF-A0A956NF20-F1
#
_cell.length_a   1.000
_cell.length_b   1.000
_cell.length_c   1.000
_cell.angle_alpha   90.00
_cell.angle_beta   90.00
_cell.angle_gamma   90.00
#
_symmetry.space_group_name_H-M   'P 1'
#
loop_
_entity.id
_entity.type
_entity.pdbx_description
1 polymer ?
#
loop_
_entity_poly.entity_id
_entity_poly.type
_entity_poly.pdbx_seq_one_letter_code
_entity_poly.pdbx_strand_id
1 'polypeptide(L)'
;MGHPRSLFSLPALALVSSLAFVVAPALAGPNAGGFLLFHTNDALSYTWDDIEDYSYFTVPECGYGHCNEIDECMGFVSNIDPTSDRSGNVPTVFWLLAVFPPESCPRLRAASFGLDWDMAYTPTFIGWGNCAAGELAEDGWPEEPNAGTSIWFSSTETRQVVPLYWFAAFSYYGSTQISVSSRSGASAPEFADDSVPSIIDLVPREYRGVFGLGGGQGTNPLWSNTPVLEDSWGGIKRRFADRAARNE
;
A
#
# COMPACT_ATOMS: atom_id res chain seq x y z
N MET A 1 8.08 49.34 -71.20
CA MET A 1 8.69 50.12 -70.10
C MET A 1 7.56 50.66 -69.23
N GLY A 2 7.36 50.07 -68.06
CA GLY A 2 6.32 50.43 -67.09
C GLY A 2 6.65 49.73 -65.77
N HIS A 3 6.89 50.54 -64.74
CA HIS A 3 7.49 50.18 -63.46
C HIS A 3 6.41 49.70 -62.43
N PRO A 4 6.79 49.32 -61.19
CA PRO A 4 6.40 48.13 -60.44
C PRO A 4 5.28 48.36 -59.41
N ARG A 5 4.80 47.31 -58.72
CA ARG A 5 4.36 47.41 -57.30
C ARG A 5 4.64 46.12 -56.52
N SER A 6 5.57 46.25 -55.58
CA SER A 6 5.80 45.37 -54.43
C SER A 6 4.63 45.49 -53.45
N LEU A 7 4.15 44.37 -52.92
CA LEU A 7 3.25 44.34 -51.77
C LEU A 7 3.90 43.46 -50.68
N PHE A 8 4.38 44.16 -49.66
CA PHE A 8 4.74 43.64 -48.35
C PHE A 8 3.51 42.99 -47.69
N SER A 9 3.67 41.79 -47.13
CA SER A 9 2.73 41.23 -46.15
C SER A 9 3.51 40.79 -44.91
N LEU A 10 3.11 41.34 -43.78
CA LEU A 10 3.75 41.24 -42.46
C LEU A 10 3.75 39.80 -41.92
N PRO A 11 4.83 39.35 -41.25
CA PRO A 11 4.78 38.15 -40.42
C PRO A 11 3.97 38.45 -39.15
N ALA A 12 2.84 37.76 -38.99
CA ALA A 12 2.04 37.76 -37.78
C ALA A 12 2.84 37.09 -36.65
N LEU A 13 3.38 37.91 -35.75
CA LEU A 13 4.03 37.47 -34.53
C LEU A 13 2.95 36.93 -33.57
N ALA A 14 2.70 35.63 -33.62
CA ALA A 14 1.80 34.96 -32.69
C ALA A 14 2.45 34.94 -31.30
N LEU A 15 1.97 35.83 -30.42
CA LEU A 15 2.37 35.90 -29.02
C LEU A 15 1.79 34.66 -28.30
N VAL A 16 2.57 33.58 -28.25
CA VAL A 16 2.27 32.41 -27.40
C VAL A 16 2.48 32.87 -25.96
N SER A 17 1.39 33.35 -25.35
CA SER A 17 1.31 33.65 -23.93
C SER A 17 1.38 32.33 -23.18
N SER A 18 2.61 31.93 -22.83
CA SER A 18 2.90 30.79 -21.98
C SER A 18 2.28 31.04 -20.60
N LEU A 19 1.05 30.57 -20.41
CA LEU A 19 0.40 30.45 -19.12
C LEU A 19 1.23 29.46 -18.29
N ALA A 20 2.23 29.98 -17.58
CA ALA A 20 2.92 29.25 -16.54
C ALA A 20 1.90 29.03 -15.42
N PHE A 21 1.13 27.95 -15.51
CA PHE A 21 0.38 27.42 -14.40
C PHE A 21 1.41 27.11 -13.31
N VAL A 22 1.49 27.99 -12.32
CA VAL A 22 2.12 27.70 -11.05
C VAL A 22 1.22 26.67 -10.40
N VAL A 23 1.44 25.40 -10.74
CA VAL A 23 0.88 24.28 -9.99
C VAL A 23 1.57 24.35 -8.65
N ALA A 24 0.89 24.94 -7.65
CA ALA A 24 1.33 24.81 -6.28
C ALA A 24 1.46 23.31 -6.03
N PRO A 25 2.62 22.81 -5.57
CA PRO A 25 2.73 21.42 -5.17
C PRO A 25 1.63 21.20 -4.15
N ALA A 26 0.70 20.29 -4.44
CA ALA A 26 -0.18 19.77 -3.40
C ALA A 26 0.76 19.36 -2.27
N LEU A 27 0.62 19.99 -1.10
CA LEU A 27 1.48 19.74 0.05
C LEU A 27 1.19 18.32 0.53
N ALA A 28 1.84 17.37 -0.13
CA ALA A 28 2.06 16.02 0.35
C ALA A 28 2.56 16.13 1.79
N GLY A 29 1.80 15.55 2.71
CA GLY A 29 2.17 15.45 4.11
C GLY A 29 3.29 14.43 4.32
N PRO A 30 3.66 14.20 5.59
CA PRO A 30 4.72 13.24 5.95
C PRO A 30 4.44 11.80 5.51
N ASN A 31 3.19 11.43 5.23
CA ASN A 31 2.78 10.08 4.87
C ASN A 31 2.57 9.92 3.35
N ALA A 32 2.89 10.96 2.57
CA ALA A 32 2.71 10.97 1.13
C ALA A 32 3.56 9.90 0.43
N GLY A 33 2.99 9.28 -0.60
CA GLY A 33 3.60 8.15 -1.30
C GLY A 33 3.50 6.83 -0.55
N GLY A 34 2.87 6.81 0.63
CA GLY A 34 2.48 5.58 1.30
C GLY A 34 1.43 4.79 0.50
N PHE A 35 1.46 3.48 0.66
CA PHE A 35 0.54 2.55 0.00
C PHE A 35 0.04 1.48 0.97
N LEU A 36 -1.04 0.81 0.58
CA LEU A 36 -1.69 -0.24 1.35
C LEU A 36 -1.44 -1.59 0.68
N LEU A 37 -0.93 -2.53 1.45
CA LEU A 37 -0.45 -3.83 0.97
C LEU A 37 -1.05 -4.96 1.80
N PHE A 38 -1.46 -6.04 1.15
CA PHE A 38 -1.84 -7.27 1.85
C PHE A 38 -0.66 -8.22 2.01
N HIS A 39 -0.59 -8.85 3.17
CA HIS A 39 0.39 -9.86 3.51
C HIS A 39 -0.30 -11.11 4.05
N THR A 40 0.04 -12.30 3.57
CA THR A 40 -0.30 -13.57 4.23
C THR A 40 0.95 -14.26 4.74
N ASN A 41 0.77 -15.06 5.79
CA ASN A 41 1.76 -16.02 6.25
C ASN A 41 1.09 -17.39 6.34
N ASP A 42 1.23 -18.16 5.26
CA ASP A 42 0.59 -19.46 5.13
C ASP A 42 1.16 -20.53 6.09
N ALA A 43 2.19 -20.22 6.89
CA ALA A 43 2.60 -21.05 8.03
C ALA A 43 1.72 -20.84 9.28
N LEU A 44 0.94 -19.75 9.36
CA LEU A 44 0.03 -19.47 10.48
C LEU A 44 -1.36 -20.06 10.21
N SER A 45 -1.84 -20.87 11.14
CA SER A 45 -3.20 -21.38 11.12
C SER A 45 -4.06 -20.57 12.07
N TYR A 46 -5.27 -20.22 11.63
CA TYR A 46 -6.24 -19.61 12.52
C TYR A 46 -6.70 -20.65 13.55
N THR A 47 -6.63 -20.30 14.82
CA THR A 47 -7.03 -21.14 15.96
C THR A 47 -8.04 -20.37 16.80
N TRP A 48 -9.25 -20.91 16.94
CA TRP A 48 -10.34 -20.27 17.68
C TRP A 48 -10.08 -20.07 19.17
N ASP A 49 -9.25 -20.93 19.78
CA ASP A 49 -9.25 -21.09 21.24
C ASP A 49 -8.05 -20.43 21.95
N ASP A 50 -6.98 -20.07 21.23
CA ASP A 50 -5.68 -19.76 21.85
C ASP A 50 -5.10 -18.37 21.49
N ILE A 51 -5.57 -17.74 20.41
CA ILE A 51 -5.01 -16.46 19.93
C ILE A 51 -6.14 -15.49 19.62
N GLU A 52 -6.39 -14.59 20.58
CA GLU A 52 -7.36 -13.50 20.41
C GLU A 52 -6.81 -12.36 19.54
N ASP A 53 -5.48 -12.28 19.40
CA ASP A 53 -4.83 -11.19 18.67
C ASP A 53 -3.65 -11.67 17.81
N TYR A 54 -3.80 -11.52 16.50
CA TYR A 54 -2.76 -11.80 15.51
C TYR A 54 -1.90 -10.57 15.14
N SER A 55 -2.11 -9.43 15.80
CA SER A 55 -1.36 -8.18 15.53
C SER A 55 0.15 -8.34 15.75
N TYR A 56 0.56 -9.19 16.70
CA TYR A 56 1.96 -9.45 17.04
C TYR A 56 2.68 -10.42 16.08
N PHE A 57 1.94 -11.15 15.24
CA PHE A 57 2.49 -12.16 14.34
C PHE A 57 2.85 -11.62 12.95
N THR A 58 2.76 -10.31 12.75
CA THR A 58 3.18 -9.65 11.52
C THR A 58 4.70 -9.74 11.33
N VAL A 59 5.15 -10.21 10.17
CA VAL A 59 6.56 -10.36 9.77
C VAL A 59 7.24 -8.99 9.62
N PRO A 60 8.59 -8.91 9.71
CA PRO A 60 9.45 -9.01 10.89
C PRO A 60 9.66 -7.65 11.58
N GLU A 61 10.20 -7.63 12.79
CA GLU A 61 10.70 -6.41 13.45
C GLU A 61 11.81 -5.76 12.60
N CYS A 62 11.39 -4.88 11.72
CA CYS A 62 12.27 -3.91 11.07
C CYS A 62 12.78 -2.97 12.15
N GLY A 63 14.09 -2.80 12.20
CA GLY A 63 14.74 -1.98 13.21
C GLY A 63 14.10 -0.61 13.27
N TYR A 64 14.09 0.00 14.46
CA TYR A 64 13.66 1.38 14.65
C TYR A 64 14.66 2.32 13.97
N GLY A 65 14.65 2.36 12.64
CA GLY A 65 15.43 3.30 11.87
C GLY A 65 14.88 4.69 12.10
N HIS A 66 15.74 5.62 12.52
CA HIS A 66 15.41 7.02 12.41
C HIS A 66 15.18 7.36 10.93
N CYS A 67 14.39 8.40 10.65
CA CYS A 67 14.48 9.14 9.40
C CYS A 67 15.95 9.22 8.98
N ASN A 68 16.31 8.66 7.82
CA ASN A 68 17.65 8.57 7.22
C ASN A 68 18.44 7.25 7.42
N GLU A 69 17.94 6.26 8.17
CA GLU A 69 18.53 4.92 8.17
C GLU A 69 17.68 4.00 7.29
N ILE A 70 18.18 3.71 6.07
CA ILE A 70 17.56 2.73 5.19
C ILE A 70 17.70 1.37 5.87
N ASP A 71 16.60 0.89 6.43
CA ASP A 71 16.54 -0.41 7.07
C ASP A 71 16.70 -1.55 6.04
N GLU A 72 17.43 -2.60 6.40
CA GLU A 72 17.66 -3.80 5.59
C GLU A 72 16.35 -4.57 5.30
N CYS A 73 15.26 -4.20 5.97
CA CYS A 73 13.93 -4.74 5.78
C CYS A 73 13.33 -4.60 4.37
N MET A 74 13.86 -3.68 3.57
CA MET A 74 13.36 -3.41 2.22
C MET A 74 13.46 -4.63 1.28
N GLY A 75 14.35 -5.59 1.58
CA GLY A 75 14.46 -6.85 0.84
C GLY A 75 13.31 -7.84 1.07
N PHE A 76 12.54 -7.68 2.16
CA PHE A 76 11.43 -8.58 2.51
C PHE A 76 10.10 -8.20 1.85
N VAL A 77 9.85 -6.89 1.64
CA VAL A 77 8.58 -6.39 1.10
C VAL A 77 8.31 -6.87 -0.33
N SER A 78 9.36 -7.16 -1.12
CA SER A 78 9.22 -7.68 -2.49
C SER A 78 8.75 -9.14 -2.58
N ASN A 79 8.73 -9.88 -1.47
CA ASN A 79 8.33 -11.30 -1.42
C ASN A 79 7.07 -11.50 -0.55
N ILE A 80 6.22 -10.49 -0.45
CA ILE A 80 4.95 -10.63 0.25
C ILE A 80 3.92 -11.16 -0.72
N ASP A 81 3.47 -12.40 -0.48
CA ASP A 81 2.43 -13.02 -1.26
C ASP A 81 1.07 -12.34 -0.99
N PRO A 82 0.42 -11.74 -2.01
CA PRO A 82 -0.94 -11.22 -1.89
C PRO A 82 -1.99 -12.33 -2.10
N THR A 83 -1.57 -13.58 -2.22
CA THR A 83 -2.43 -14.74 -2.49
C THR A 83 -2.05 -15.84 -1.54
N SER A 84 -3.05 -16.52 -0.99
CA SER A 84 -2.83 -17.77 -0.27
C SER A 84 -2.99 -18.96 -1.21
N ASP A 85 -2.08 -19.92 -1.10
CA ASP A 85 -2.18 -21.20 -1.84
C ASP A 85 -3.18 -22.17 -1.18
N ARG A 86 -3.80 -21.76 -0.07
CA ARG A 86 -4.80 -22.53 0.66
C ARG A 86 -6.10 -22.68 -0.15
N SER A 87 -6.72 -23.84 0.01
CA SER A 87 -8.01 -24.14 -0.62
C SER A 87 -9.14 -23.30 -0.02
N GLY A 88 -10.26 -23.15 -0.75
CA GLY A 88 -11.35 -22.22 -0.41
C GLY A 88 -11.95 -22.36 1.00
N ASN A 89 -11.83 -23.53 1.65
CA ASN A 89 -12.41 -23.77 2.98
C ASN A 89 -11.39 -23.79 4.12
N VAL A 90 -10.15 -23.41 3.87
CA VAL A 90 -9.13 -23.31 4.92
C VAL A 90 -8.96 -21.84 5.26
N PRO A 91 -9.22 -21.43 6.52
CA PRO A 91 -8.96 -20.07 6.96
C PRO A 91 -7.53 -19.64 6.68
N THR A 92 -7.38 -18.48 6.07
CA THR A 92 -6.10 -17.81 5.89
C THR A 92 -6.05 -16.60 6.81
N VAL A 93 -4.94 -16.48 7.56
CA VAL A 93 -4.64 -15.27 8.33
C VAL A 93 -3.80 -14.35 7.45
N PHE A 94 -4.26 -13.12 7.28
CA PHE A 94 -3.60 -12.09 6.48
C PHE A 94 -3.71 -10.73 7.14
N TRP A 95 -2.84 -9.81 6.74
CA TRP A 95 -2.71 -8.48 7.31
C TRP A 95 -2.81 -7.41 6.24
N LEU A 96 -3.36 -6.27 6.62
CA LEU A 96 -3.24 -5.03 5.87
C LEU A 96 -2.11 -4.20 6.49
N LEU A 97 -1.14 -3.82 5.66
CA LEU A 97 0.03 -3.05 6.04
C LEU A 97 -0.02 -1.67 5.36
N ALA A 98 0.33 -0.62 6.10
CA ALA A 98 0.80 0.63 5.50
C ALA A 98 2.29 0.49 5.22
N VAL A 99 2.68 0.81 3.98
CA VAL A 99 4.08 0.77 3.56
C VAL A 99 4.47 2.12 2.99
N PHE A 100 5.62 2.64 3.41
CA PHE A 100 6.12 3.95 3.04
C PHE A 100 7.45 3.84 2.28
N PRO A 101 7.77 4.79 1.37
CA PRO A 101 9.04 4.80 0.67
C PRO A 101 10.25 4.82 1.63
N PRO A 102 11.38 4.19 1.29
CA PRO A 102 12.53 4.10 2.18
C PRO A 102 13.13 5.47 2.54
N GLU A 103 13.04 6.42 1.61
CA GLU A 103 13.51 7.80 1.79
C GLU A 103 12.50 8.71 2.49
N SER A 104 11.33 8.18 2.86
CA SER A 104 10.28 8.95 3.54
C SER A 104 10.45 8.93 5.06
N CYS A 105 9.79 9.90 5.70
CA CYS A 105 9.71 10.06 7.13
C CYS A 105 8.25 9.97 7.57
N PRO A 106 7.64 8.78 7.53
CA PRO A 106 6.24 8.65 7.88
C PRO A 106 6.01 9.13 9.30
N ARG A 107 4.87 9.76 9.51
CA ARG A 107 4.38 10.20 10.82
C ARG A 107 2.95 9.71 10.98
N LEU A 108 2.73 8.42 10.77
CA LEU A 108 1.39 7.84 10.73
C LEU A 108 0.77 7.86 12.13
N ARG A 109 -0.31 8.62 12.31
CA ARG A 109 -1.05 8.72 13.58
C ARG A 109 -2.41 8.04 13.52
N ALA A 110 -3.03 8.03 12.34
CA ALA A 110 -4.27 7.32 12.08
C ALA A 110 -4.34 6.90 10.61
N ALA A 111 -5.12 5.86 10.35
CA ALA A 111 -5.42 5.40 9.00
C ALA A 111 -6.92 5.14 8.87
N SER A 112 -7.49 5.47 7.70
CA SER A 112 -8.86 5.11 7.35
C SER A 112 -8.88 4.34 6.05
N PHE A 113 -9.58 3.21 6.00
CA PHE A 113 -9.65 2.36 4.82
C PHE A 113 -10.92 1.52 4.85
N GLY A 114 -11.28 0.97 3.70
CA GLY A 114 -12.36 0.00 3.55
C GLY A 114 -11.87 -1.24 2.82
N LEU A 115 -12.77 -2.22 2.72
CA LEU A 115 -12.59 -3.40 1.89
C LEU A 115 -13.73 -3.50 0.89
N ASP A 116 -13.45 -4.03 -0.30
CA ASP A 116 -14.45 -4.27 -1.33
C ASP A 116 -14.17 -5.59 -2.05
N TRP A 117 -15.22 -6.33 -2.39
CA TRP A 117 -15.16 -7.63 -3.06
C TRP A 117 -16.45 -7.91 -3.81
N ASP A 118 -16.41 -8.87 -4.74
CA ASP A 118 -17.59 -9.31 -5.48
C ASP A 118 -18.53 -10.13 -4.57
N MET A 119 -19.77 -9.66 -4.39
CA MET A 119 -20.79 -10.35 -3.62
C MET A 119 -21.12 -11.76 -4.16
N ALA A 120 -20.85 -12.06 -5.43
CA ALA A 120 -21.03 -13.40 -5.98
C ALA A 120 -20.12 -14.45 -5.29
N TYR A 121 -18.98 -14.01 -4.76
CA TYR A 121 -17.97 -14.84 -4.10
C TYR A 121 -17.62 -14.23 -2.74
N THR A 122 -18.60 -14.23 -1.83
CA THR A 122 -18.48 -13.57 -0.52
C THR A 122 -17.42 -14.28 0.34
N PRO A 123 -16.31 -13.61 0.72
CA PRO A 123 -15.40 -14.13 1.72
C PRO A 123 -16.11 -14.23 3.06
N THR A 124 -15.82 -15.29 3.81
CA THR A 124 -16.30 -15.46 5.18
C THR A 124 -15.19 -15.06 6.14
N PHE A 125 -15.36 -13.92 6.79
CA PHE A 125 -14.49 -13.48 7.87
C PHE A 125 -14.87 -14.23 9.15
N ILE A 126 -13.88 -14.77 9.84
CA ILE A 126 -14.07 -15.50 11.08
C ILE A 126 -13.28 -14.93 12.25
N GLY A 127 -12.28 -14.11 11.97
CA GLY A 127 -11.58 -13.35 13.00
C GLY A 127 -10.97 -12.11 12.38
N TRP A 128 -10.84 -11.04 13.14
CA TRP A 128 -10.21 -9.82 12.69
C TRP A 128 -9.91 -8.89 13.87
N GLY A 129 -9.00 -7.94 13.69
CA GLY A 129 -8.67 -6.95 14.71
C GLY A 129 -7.72 -5.87 14.22
N ASN A 130 -7.83 -4.68 14.82
CA ASN A 130 -6.89 -3.59 14.55
C ASN A 130 -5.55 -3.84 15.25
N CYS A 131 -4.46 -3.45 14.61
CA CYS A 131 -3.11 -3.47 15.18
C CYS A 131 -2.73 -2.13 15.84
N ALA A 132 -3.74 -1.34 16.23
CA ALA A 132 -3.58 0.03 16.70
C ALA A 132 -4.06 0.20 18.15
N ALA A 133 -4.16 1.44 18.62
CA ALA A 133 -4.61 1.73 19.98
C ALA A 133 -6.14 1.81 20.09
N GLY A 134 -6.84 2.01 18.98
CA GLY A 134 -8.28 2.03 18.92
C GLY A 134 -8.83 2.15 17.51
N GLU A 135 -10.14 1.98 17.41
CA GLU A 135 -10.87 1.81 16.16
C GLU A 135 -12.24 2.48 16.20
N LEU A 136 -12.67 3.01 15.06
CA LEU A 136 -14.01 3.49 14.76
C LEU A 136 -14.50 2.82 13.47
N ALA A 137 -15.01 1.61 13.63
CA ALA A 137 -15.57 0.80 12.55
C ALA A 137 -16.95 1.31 12.10
N GLU A 138 -17.24 1.17 10.81
CA GLU A 138 -18.59 1.35 10.27
C GLU A 138 -19.47 0.13 10.55
N ASP A 139 -20.78 0.29 10.38
CA ASP A 139 -21.70 -0.84 10.46
C ASP A 139 -21.35 -1.88 9.39
N GLY A 140 -21.44 -3.16 9.75
CA GLY A 140 -21.08 -4.27 8.88
C GLY A 140 -19.58 -4.50 8.65
N TRP A 141 -18.67 -3.74 9.27
CA TRP A 141 -17.22 -3.98 9.12
C TRP A 141 -16.75 -5.27 9.83
N PRO A 142 -15.88 -6.10 9.21
CA PRO A 142 -15.42 -6.11 7.83
C PRO A 142 -16.23 -7.06 6.93
N GLU A 143 -17.45 -7.43 7.32
CA GLU A 143 -18.27 -8.47 6.69
C GLU A 143 -19.12 -7.98 5.51
N GLU A 144 -19.30 -6.67 5.36
CA GLU A 144 -20.04 -6.04 4.25
C GLU A 144 -19.10 -5.34 3.26
N PRO A 145 -19.32 -5.50 1.94
CA PRO A 145 -18.48 -4.85 0.94
C PRO A 145 -18.66 -3.33 1.01
N ASN A 146 -17.57 -2.59 0.82
CA ASN A 146 -17.48 -1.13 0.96
C ASN A 146 -17.69 -0.60 2.39
N ALA A 147 -17.82 -1.47 3.39
CA ALA A 147 -17.65 -1.05 4.78
C ALA A 147 -16.18 -0.64 5.01
N GLY A 148 -15.96 0.31 5.90
CA GLY A 148 -14.62 0.70 6.32
C GLY A 148 -14.45 0.92 7.80
N THR A 149 -13.23 1.30 8.17
CA THR A 149 -12.85 1.60 9.53
C THR A 149 -11.83 2.73 9.57
N SER A 150 -11.74 3.38 10.72
CA SER A 150 -10.68 4.33 11.05
C SER A 150 -9.96 3.84 12.30
N ILE A 151 -8.65 3.69 12.24
CA ILE A 151 -7.81 3.27 13.38
C ILE A 151 -6.87 4.40 13.77
N TRP A 152 -6.48 4.46 15.04
CA TRP A 152 -5.50 5.43 15.52
C TRP A 152 -4.48 4.80 16.46
N PHE A 153 -3.28 5.34 16.43
CA PHE A 153 -2.16 4.91 17.27
C PHE A 153 -2.01 5.84 18.47
N SER A 154 -1.60 5.30 19.61
CA SER A 154 -1.30 6.07 20.82
C SER A 154 0.01 6.85 20.69
N SER A 155 0.93 6.36 19.86
CA SER A 155 2.20 6.97 19.46
C SER A 155 2.23 7.17 17.95
N THR A 156 3.00 8.15 17.47
CA THR A 156 3.19 8.33 16.02
C THR A 156 4.05 7.19 15.49
N GLU A 157 3.55 6.46 14.50
CA GLU A 157 4.29 5.39 13.83
C GLU A 157 5.23 6.01 12.79
N THR A 158 6.53 5.77 12.97
CA THR A 158 7.59 6.29 12.10
C THR A 158 8.27 5.20 11.27
N ARG A 159 7.79 3.95 11.39
CA ARG A 159 8.32 2.80 10.66
C ARG A 159 7.84 2.84 9.21
N GLN A 160 8.65 2.32 8.30
CA GLN A 160 8.31 2.20 6.88
C GLN A 160 7.25 1.13 6.63
N VAL A 161 7.12 0.15 7.51
CA VAL A 161 6.07 -0.87 7.46
C VAL A 161 5.32 -0.85 8.79
N VAL A 162 4.04 -0.55 8.72
CA VAL A 162 3.15 -0.46 9.89
C VAL A 162 1.96 -1.40 9.68
N PRO A 163 1.80 -2.43 10.53
CA PRO A 163 0.60 -3.24 10.48
C PRO A 163 -0.61 -2.41 10.93
N LEU A 164 -1.68 -2.44 10.13
CA LEU A 164 -2.91 -1.70 10.42
C LEU A 164 -3.98 -2.63 10.97
N TYR A 165 -4.13 -3.79 10.37
CA TYR A 165 -5.22 -4.71 10.65
C TYR A 165 -4.81 -6.14 10.33
N TRP A 166 -5.40 -7.10 11.04
CA TRP A 166 -5.32 -8.51 10.70
C TRP A 166 -6.72 -9.08 10.46
N PHE A 167 -6.78 -10.10 9.62
CA PHE A 167 -7.99 -10.80 9.22
C PHE A 167 -7.72 -12.29 9.19
N ALA A 168 -8.74 -13.07 9.51
CA ALA A 168 -8.82 -14.49 9.24
C ALA A 168 -10.09 -14.73 8.42
N ALA A 169 -9.93 -15.17 7.17
CA ALA A 169 -11.06 -15.42 6.28
C ALA A 169 -10.82 -16.63 5.38
N PHE A 170 -11.91 -17.16 4.82
CA PHE A 170 -11.87 -18.18 3.77
C PHE A 170 -12.96 -17.90 2.72
N SER A 171 -12.93 -18.59 1.58
CA SER A 171 -13.90 -18.42 0.50
C SER A 171 -14.65 -19.71 0.22
N TYR A 172 -15.88 -19.80 0.72
CA TYR A 172 -16.67 -21.02 0.61
C TYR A 172 -17.00 -21.40 -0.84
N TYR A 173 -17.26 -20.40 -1.69
CA TYR A 173 -17.70 -20.59 -3.07
C TYR A 173 -16.60 -20.16 -4.05
N GLY A 174 -15.57 -20.97 -4.22
CA GLY A 174 -14.54 -20.73 -5.23
C GLY A 174 -13.57 -19.60 -4.88
N SER A 175 -12.91 -19.04 -5.89
CA SER A 175 -11.92 -17.97 -5.70
C SER A 175 -12.57 -16.60 -5.58
N THR A 176 -12.05 -15.76 -4.69
CA THR A 176 -12.47 -14.37 -4.54
C THR A 176 -11.26 -13.45 -4.40
N GLN A 177 -11.51 -12.15 -4.56
CA GLN A 177 -10.54 -11.08 -4.39
C GLN A 177 -11.08 -10.05 -3.42
N ILE A 178 -10.27 -9.66 -2.45
CA ILE A 178 -10.56 -8.59 -1.50
C ILE A 178 -9.66 -7.42 -1.86
N SER A 179 -10.24 -6.28 -2.22
CA SER A 179 -9.50 -5.07 -2.58
C SER A 179 -9.63 -4.02 -1.48
N VAL A 180 -8.59 -3.20 -1.32
CA VAL A 180 -8.66 -2.05 -0.42
C VAL A 180 -9.50 -0.93 -1.08
N SER A 181 -10.53 -0.49 -0.38
CA SER A 181 -11.43 0.60 -0.78
C SER A 181 -11.36 1.76 0.21
N SER A 182 -12.16 2.81 0.00
CA SER A 182 -12.32 3.88 0.99
C SER A 182 -13.42 3.54 1.98
N ARG A 183 -13.30 4.07 3.19
CA ARG A 183 -14.39 4.10 4.17
C ARG A 183 -15.55 4.95 3.64
N SER A 184 -16.79 4.69 4.06
CA SER A 184 -17.95 5.47 3.62
C SER A 184 -17.76 6.97 3.87
N GLY A 185 -18.08 7.78 2.86
CA GLY A 185 -17.90 9.24 2.88
C GLY A 185 -16.48 9.74 2.57
N ALA A 186 -15.47 8.87 2.51
CA ALA A 186 -14.12 9.21 2.06
C ALA A 186 -13.93 8.91 0.56
N SER A 187 -13.14 9.73 -0.13
CA SER A 187 -12.83 9.52 -1.57
C SER A 187 -11.75 8.47 -1.82
N ALA A 188 -10.95 8.15 -0.81
CA ALA A 188 -9.83 7.22 -0.86
C ALA A 188 -9.55 6.70 0.57
N PRO A 189 -8.76 5.62 0.73
CA PRO A 189 -8.06 5.40 1.99
C PRO A 189 -7.16 6.60 2.32
N GLU A 190 -6.93 6.83 3.60
CA GLU A 190 -6.30 8.04 4.11
C GLU A 190 -5.27 7.69 5.19
N PHE A 191 -4.14 8.39 5.17
CA PHE A 191 -3.18 8.43 6.26
C PHE A 191 -3.19 9.83 6.88
N ALA A 192 -3.36 9.90 8.20
CA ALA A 192 -3.30 11.15 8.94
C ALA A 192 -2.01 11.24 9.76
N ASP A 193 -1.39 12.42 9.74
CA ASP A 193 -0.23 12.69 10.59
C ASP A 193 -0.59 13.16 12.02
N ASP A 194 0.43 13.38 12.84
CA ASP A 194 0.31 13.85 14.22
C ASP A 194 0.31 15.38 14.38
N SER A 195 0.14 16.14 13.30
CA SER A 195 0.01 17.59 13.37
C SER A 195 -1.40 18.04 13.82
N VAL A 196 -1.56 19.32 14.15
CA VAL A 196 -2.84 19.89 14.60
C VAL A 196 -3.14 21.19 13.83
N PRO A 197 -4.10 21.19 12.89
CA PRO A 197 -4.89 20.04 12.41
C PRO A 197 -4.02 19.04 11.65
N SER A 198 -4.38 17.75 11.68
CA SER A 198 -3.67 16.69 10.95
C SER A 198 -3.64 16.96 9.45
N ILE A 199 -2.51 16.67 8.83
CA ILE A 199 -2.37 16.61 7.38
C ILE A 199 -2.81 15.23 6.93
N ILE A 200 -3.69 15.18 5.92
CA ILE A 200 -4.27 13.96 5.37
C ILE A 200 -3.63 13.66 4.01
N ASP A 201 -3.01 12.50 3.91
CA ASP A 201 -2.44 11.96 2.68
C ASP A 201 -3.36 10.85 2.14
N LEU A 202 -3.96 11.08 0.97
CA LEU A 202 -4.81 10.09 0.31
C LEU A 202 -3.97 8.98 -0.33
N VAL A 203 -4.45 7.74 -0.28
CA VAL A 203 -3.85 6.59 -0.97
C VAL A 203 -4.48 6.43 -2.36
N PRO A 204 -3.75 6.72 -3.46
CA PRO A 204 -4.23 6.54 -4.83
C PRO A 204 -4.65 5.10 -5.11
N ARG A 205 -5.48 4.89 -6.15
CA ARG A 205 -6.04 3.56 -6.48
C ARG A 205 -4.95 2.55 -6.84
N GLU A 206 -3.92 2.99 -7.54
CA GLU A 206 -2.75 2.22 -7.94
C GLU A 206 -1.88 1.77 -6.75
N TYR A 207 -2.07 2.37 -5.57
CA TYR A 207 -1.34 2.11 -4.34
C TYR A 207 -2.18 1.33 -3.32
N ARG A 208 -3.17 0.56 -3.81
CA ARG A 208 -4.06 -0.28 -3.02
C ARG A 208 -3.88 -1.74 -3.39
N GLY A 209 -3.61 -2.57 -2.40
CA GLY A 209 -3.50 -4.02 -2.55
C GLY A 209 -4.84 -4.69 -2.86
N VAL A 210 -4.72 -5.84 -3.51
CA VAL A 210 -5.78 -6.81 -3.73
C VAL A 210 -5.28 -8.15 -3.19
N PHE A 211 -6.02 -8.73 -2.26
CA PHE A 211 -5.75 -10.04 -1.71
C PHE A 211 -6.56 -11.11 -2.43
N GLY A 212 -5.92 -12.21 -2.79
CA GLY A 212 -6.54 -13.38 -3.40
C GLY A 212 -6.83 -14.47 -2.38
N LEU A 213 -8.05 -14.98 -2.36
CA LEU A 213 -8.49 -16.02 -1.44
C LEU A 213 -9.14 -17.20 -2.18
N GLY A 214 -8.94 -18.43 -1.67
CA GLY A 214 -9.48 -19.65 -2.27
C GLY A 214 -8.97 -19.93 -3.69
N GLY A 215 -7.70 -19.62 -3.95
CA GLY A 215 -7.08 -19.71 -5.28
C GLY A 215 -7.29 -18.48 -6.17
N GLY A 216 -7.95 -17.43 -5.66
CA GLY A 216 -8.00 -16.13 -6.33
C GLY A 216 -6.60 -15.51 -6.41
N GLN A 217 -6.31 -14.78 -7.48
CA GLN A 217 -5.03 -14.08 -7.61
C GLN A 217 -5.11 -12.72 -6.93
N GLY A 218 -4.21 -12.44 -6.01
CA GLY A 218 -3.99 -11.10 -5.46
C GLY A 218 -2.90 -10.34 -6.21
N THR A 219 -2.87 -9.03 -6.00
CA THR A 219 -1.86 -8.12 -6.53
C THR A 219 -1.54 -7.07 -5.49
N ASN A 220 -0.28 -6.93 -5.12
CA ASN A 220 0.18 -5.77 -4.37
C ASN A 220 0.65 -4.68 -5.35
N PRO A 221 0.53 -3.39 -5.00
CA PRO A 221 1.12 -2.32 -5.78
C PRO A 221 2.59 -2.61 -6.02
N LEU A 222 2.96 -2.79 -7.29
CA LEU A 222 4.37 -2.86 -7.64
C LEU A 222 4.96 -1.47 -7.44
N TRP A 223 6.10 -1.37 -6.76
CA TRP A 223 6.99 -0.23 -6.94
C TRP A 223 7.38 -0.21 -8.40
N SER A 224 6.65 0.49 -9.26
CA SER A 224 6.97 0.57 -10.69
C SER A 224 8.13 1.52 -11.00
N ASN A 225 8.95 1.83 -9.99
CA ASN A 225 10.40 1.97 -10.15
C ASN A 225 11.08 0.64 -9.79
N THR A 226 10.64 -0.47 -10.41
CA THR A 226 11.31 -1.75 -10.23
C THR A 226 12.66 -1.63 -10.92
N PRO A 227 13.79 -1.92 -10.24
CA PRO A 227 15.09 -1.91 -10.88
C PRO A 227 15.07 -2.83 -12.11
N VAL A 228 15.49 -2.30 -13.27
CA VAL A 228 15.64 -3.09 -14.50
C VAL A 228 16.61 -4.25 -14.27
N LEU A 229 16.65 -5.25 -15.15
CA LEU A 229 17.41 -6.50 -14.95
C LEU A 229 18.88 -6.32 -14.50
N GLU A 230 19.49 -5.17 -14.82
CA GLU A 230 20.83 -4.74 -14.40
C GLU A 230 20.94 -4.34 -12.91
N ASP A 231 19.82 -3.97 -12.28
CA ASP A 231 19.66 -3.56 -10.89
C ASP A 231 18.81 -4.54 -10.05
N SER A 232 18.25 -5.59 -10.66
CA SER A 232 17.59 -6.66 -9.90
C SER A 232 18.62 -7.45 -9.06
N TRP A 233 18.26 -7.88 -7.86
CA TRP A 233 19.13 -8.63 -6.95
C TRP A 233 19.72 -9.93 -7.54
N GLY A 234 19.22 -10.40 -8.70
CA GLY A 234 19.88 -11.44 -9.50
C GLY A 234 21.29 -11.05 -10.00
N GLY A 235 21.54 -9.76 -10.27
CA GLY A 235 22.86 -9.22 -10.61
C GLY A 235 23.78 -9.05 -9.40
N ILE A 236 23.21 -8.72 -8.23
CA ILE A 236 23.97 -8.52 -6.98
C ILE A 236 24.45 -9.85 -6.40
N LYS A 237 23.66 -10.94 -6.48
CA LYS A 237 24.11 -12.29 -6.08
C LYS A 237 25.35 -12.75 -6.83
N ARG A 238 25.52 -12.36 -8.10
CA ARG A 238 26.72 -12.69 -8.89
C ARG A 238 27.97 -12.01 -8.32
N ARG A 239 27.88 -10.75 -7.88
CA ARG A 239 29.02 -10.01 -7.30
C ARG A 239 29.44 -10.50 -5.92
N PHE A 240 28.50 -11.04 -5.12
CA PHE A 240 28.81 -11.63 -3.82
C PHE A 240 29.29 -13.08 -3.93
N ALA A 241 28.70 -13.89 -4.82
CA ALA A 241 29.21 -15.23 -5.13
C ALA A 241 30.63 -15.17 -5.72
N ASP A 242 30.91 -14.22 -6.60
CA ASP A 242 32.24 -14.03 -7.18
C ASP A 242 33.26 -13.41 -6.21
N ARG A 243 32.84 -12.83 -5.07
CA ARG A 243 33.75 -12.37 -4.00
C ARG A 243 34.03 -13.47 -2.97
N ALA A 244 33.03 -14.29 -2.65
CA ALA A 244 33.22 -15.48 -1.82
C ALA A 244 34.18 -16.49 -2.47
N ALA A 245 34.12 -16.66 -3.79
CA ALA A 245 35.00 -17.56 -4.54
C ALA A 245 36.44 -17.02 -4.78
N ARG A 246 36.77 -15.80 -4.34
CA ARG A 246 38.09 -15.16 -4.54
C ARG A 246 38.88 -14.95 -3.24
N ASN A 247 38.33 -15.38 -2.11
CA ASN A 247 38.99 -15.36 -0.81
C ASN A 247 39.31 -16.78 -0.29
N GLU A 248 39.52 -17.72 -1.20
CA GLU A 248 40.20 -19.01 -0.97
C GLU A 248 41.54 -19.05 -1.72
#